data_AF-A0A0F5EWI2-F1
#
_entry.id   AF-A0A0F5EWI2-F1
#
_cell.length_a   1.000
_cell.length_b   1.000
_cell.length_c   1.000
_cell.angle_alpha   90.00
_cell.angle_beta   90.00
_cell.angle_gamma   90.00
#
_symmetry.space_group_name_H-M   'P 1'
#
loop_
_entity.id
_entity.type
_entity.pdbx_description
1 polymer ?
#
loop_
_entity_poly.entity_id
_entity_poly.type
_entity_poly.pdbx_seq_one_letter_code
_entity_poly.pdbx_strand_id
1 'polypeptide(L)'
;MNFKKSNLLFKSFSNPIKLGISLAIVALNAEASRVRGDVDYQYFRDFGENKGLFSIGATNIHIFDKNGQDVGIMLKDNIPMPDLKTANKNGAFANLIDPSFITSVRHNVGYSQVLFGGEDTNPDSHHFSYLLVNRNNFPDEWDGVTYSNPQDKDYHIPRLHKMVTEVAPAELTDVLTPNGKENTKILTDLTRFPLYIRVGSGKQEVQESAEDNSKTISLSSAYRYVIGGVTHTMSEANATNVVANGTITPEGKRITDKPITLFGSIYGPMVSYGRSGDSGSA
;
A
#
# COMPACT_ATOMS: atom_id res chain seq x y z
N MET A 1 -1.31 -0.64 42.31
CA MET A 1 -2.22 -1.60 41.67
C MET A 1 -1.56 -2.00 40.35
N ASN A 2 -0.88 -3.14 40.35
CA ASN A 2 -0.01 -3.58 39.25
C ASN A 2 -0.85 -4.11 38.09
N PHE A 3 -0.81 -3.44 36.94
CA PHE A 3 -1.40 -3.96 35.71
C PHE A 3 -0.51 -5.11 35.20
N LYS A 4 -0.99 -6.34 35.38
CA LYS A 4 -0.43 -7.55 34.76
C LYS A 4 -0.45 -7.38 33.24
N LYS A 5 0.66 -7.68 32.58
CA LYS A 5 0.77 -7.87 31.12
C LYS A 5 -0.39 -8.77 30.65
N SER A 6 -1.37 -8.20 29.97
CA SER A 6 -2.31 -8.97 29.15
C SER A 6 -1.58 -9.37 27.89
N ASN A 7 -1.21 -10.65 27.77
CA ASN A 7 -0.80 -11.24 26.51
C ASN A 7 -1.98 -11.11 25.53
N LEU A 8 -1.98 -10.06 24.71
CA LEU A 8 -2.75 -10.01 23.46
C LEU A 8 -2.06 -10.99 22.50
N LEU A 9 -2.24 -12.27 22.78
CA LEU A 9 -2.02 -13.35 21.83
C LEU A 9 -3.08 -13.17 20.74
N PHE A 10 -2.69 -12.58 19.61
CA PHE A 10 -3.40 -12.77 18.36
C PHE A 10 -3.34 -14.29 18.07
N LYS A 11 -4.40 -15.01 18.47
CA LYS A 11 -4.61 -16.37 18.02
C LYS A 11 -4.86 -16.30 16.53
N SER A 12 -3.87 -16.68 15.74
CA SER A 12 -4.07 -17.11 14.36
C SER A 12 -5.17 -18.17 14.36
N PHE A 13 -6.32 -17.83 13.80
CA PHE A 13 -7.34 -18.81 13.47
C PHE A 13 -6.83 -19.61 12.27
N SER A 14 -6.20 -20.75 12.56
CA SER A 14 -5.83 -21.72 11.54
C SER A 14 -7.12 -22.39 11.02
N ASN A 15 -7.58 -21.92 9.85
CA ASN A 15 -8.49 -22.68 9.01
C ASN A 15 -7.72 -23.21 7.78
N PRO A 16 -7.93 -24.48 7.40
CA PRO A 16 -7.12 -25.14 6.38
C PRO A 16 -7.46 -24.66 4.97
N ILE A 17 -6.41 -24.41 4.18
CA ILE A 17 -6.41 -24.28 2.72
C ILE A 17 -7.42 -23.26 2.18
N LYS A 18 -7.09 -21.98 2.34
CA LYS A 18 -7.41 -20.98 1.33
C LYS A 18 -6.08 -20.41 0.86
N LEU A 19 -5.89 -20.36 -0.46
CA LEU A 19 -4.77 -19.66 -1.08
C LEU A 19 -5.00 -18.15 -0.81
N GLY A 20 -4.68 -17.70 0.40
CA GLY A 20 -4.81 -16.33 0.83
C GLY A 20 -3.66 -15.53 0.24
N ILE A 21 -3.97 -14.55 -0.61
CA ILE A 21 -3.02 -13.51 -0.95
C ILE A 21 -2.81 -12.71 0.34
N SER A 22 -1.65 -12.91 0.98
CA SER A 22 -1.19 -12.01 2.03
C SER A 22 -0.99 -10.63 1.39
N LEU A 23 -1.85 -9.67 1.74
CA LEU A 23 -1.60 -8.27 1.45
C LEU A 23 -0.49 -7.84 2.43
N ALA A 24 0.77 -7.92 2.00
CA ALA A 24 1.88 -7.42 2.79
C ALA A 24 1.76 -5.89 2.87
N ILE A 25 1.02 -5.38 3.88
CA ILE A 25 1.04 -3.96 4.25
C ILE A 25 2.39 -3.70 4.90
N VAL A 26 3.39 -3.46 4.07
CA VAL A 26 4.69 -3.01 4.51
C VAL A 26 4.58 -1.49 4.65
N ALA A 27 4.56 -1.01 5.90
CA ALA A 27 4.53 0.43 6.21
C ALA A 27 5.89 1.12 5.92
N LEU A 28 6.47 0.88 4.74
CA LEU A 28 7.76 1.43 4.34
C LEU A 28 7.57 2.29 3.11
N ASN A 29 7.87 3.59 3.27
CA ASN A 29 7.87 4.64 2.25
C ASN A 29 6.60 4.63 1.39
N ALA A 30 5.62 5.45 1.81
CA ALA A 30 4.43 5.75 1.04
C ALA A 30 4.80 6.06 -0.42
N GLU A 31 4.35 5.23 -1.36
CA GLU A 31 4.52 5.41 -2.79
C GLU A 31 3.17 5.87 -3.42
N ALA A 32 2.90 5.86 -4.72
CA ALA A 32 1.72 6.48 -5.38
C ALA A 32 1.54 7.99 -5.43
N SER A 33 0.74 8.38 -6.40
CA SER A 33 0.42 9.73 -6.86
C SER A 33 1.33 10.28 -7.95
N ARG A 34 2.54 9.75 -8.19
CA ARG A 34 3.30 10.03 -9.42
C ARG A 34 3.45 8.79 -10.29
N VAL A 35 3.06 8.89 -11.56
CA VAL A 35 3.05 7.76 -12.51
C VAL A 35 3.63 8.15 -13.88
N ARG A 36 3.94 7.16 -14.72
CA ARG A 36 4.37 7.37 -16.12
C ARG A 36 3.25 7.99 -16.96
N GLY A 37 3.63 8.83 -17.91
CA GLY A 37 2.71 9.63 -18.73
C GLY A 37 2.39 9.09 -20.12
N ASP A 38 3.03 8.00 -20.53
CA ASP A 38 2.86 7.37 -21.85
C ASP A 38 1.72 6.34 -21.89
N VAL A 39 1.20 5.88 -20.75
CA VAL A 39 -0.03 5.06 -20.66
C VAL A 39 -1.25 5.90 -20.26
N ASP A 40 -2.45 5.40 -20.51
CA ASP A 40 -3.67 6.08 -20.06
C ASP A 40 -3.70 6.17 -18.53
N TYR A 41 -3.95 7.37 -18.01
CA TYR A 41 -4.08 7.62 -16.56
C TYR A 41 -5.24 6.81 -15.96
N GLN A 42 -6.23 6.46 -16.78
CA GLN A 42 -7.37 5.64 -16.38
C GLN A 42 -6.93 4.26 -15.88
N TYR A 43 -5.82 3.68 -16.38
CA TYR A 43 -5.32 2.41 -15.83
C TYR A 43 -5.01 2.52 -14.32
N PHE A 44 -4.36 3.59 -13.89
CA PHE A 44 -4.01 3.80 -12.48
C PHE A 44 -5.23 4.09 -11.60
N ARG A 45 -6.23 4.78 -12.16
CA ARG A 45 -7.53 5.02 -11.52
C ARG A 45 -8.31 3.72 -11.35
N ASP A 46 -8.44 2.95 -12.42
CA ASP A 46 -9.15 1.68 -12.42
C ASP A 46 -8.48 0.67 -11.48
N PHE A 47 -7.14 0.64 -11.47
CA PHE A 47 -6.38 -0.18 -10.52
C PHE A 47 -6.71 0.20 -9.08
N GLY A 48 -6.60 1.49 -8.72
CA GLY A 48 -6.86 1.97 -7.36
C GLY A 48 -8.31 1.80 -6.88
N GLU A 49 -9.27 1.73 -7.81
CA GLU A 49 -10.71 1.61 -7.50
C GLU A 49 -11.26 0.18 -7.71
N ASN A 50 -10.42 -0.80 -8.07
CA ASN A 50 -10.84 -2.13 -8.52
C ASN A 50 -11.90 -2.11 -9.65
N LYS A 51 -11.72 -1.24 -10.64
CA LYS A 51 -12.62 -1.03 -11.79
C LYS A 51 -11.96 -1.44 -13.10
N GLY A 52 -12.73 -1.34 -14.20
CA GLY A 52 -12.24 -1.65 -15.53
C GLY A 52 -11.70 -3.08 -15.62
N LEU A 53 -10.47 -3.21 -16.12
CA LEU A 53 -9.79 -4.50 -16.21
C LEU A 53 -9.33 -5.05 -14.85
N PHE A 54 -9.24 -4.20 -13.81
CA PHE A 54 -8.71 -4.55 -12.48
C PHE A 54 -9.82 -4.90 -11.48
N SER A 55 -10.88 -5.56 -11.95
CA SER A 55 -11.86 -6.17 -11.05
C SER A 55 -11.18 -7.21 -10.13
N ILE A 56 -11.72 -7.38 -8.92
CA ILE A 56 -11.18 -8.31 -7.93
C ILE A 56 -11.08 -9.72 -8.53
N GLY A 57 -9.90 -10.34 -8.42
CA GLY A 57 -9.61 -11.66 -8.98
C GLY A 57 -9.13 -11.67 -10.44
N ALA A 58 -9.10 -10.53 -11.14
CA ALA A 58 -8.52 -10.46 -12.48
C ALA A 58 -7.02 -10.77 -12.46
N THR A 59 -6.49 -11.32 -13.56
CA THR A 59 -5.10 -11.77 -13.70
C THR A 59 -4.57 -11.48 -15.10
N ASN A 60 -3.25 -11.37 -15.26
CA ASN A 60 -2.55 -11.28 -16.56
C ASN A 60 -3.10 -10.17 -17.47
N ILE A 61 -3.15 -8.93 -16.96
CA ILE A 61 -3.73 -7.79 -17.66
C ILE A 61 -2.64 -7.10 -18.49
N HIS A 62 -2.78 -7.10 -19.81
CA HIS A 62 -1.90 -6.34 -20.71
C HIS A 62 -2.16 -4.83 -20.58
N ILE A 63 -1.08 -4.06 -20.51
CA ILE A 63 -1.12 -2.60 -20.47
C ILE A 63 -0.54 -2.07 -21.76
N PHE A 64 -1.27 -1.15 -22.38
CA PHE A 64 -0.87 -0.53 -23.64
C PHE A 64 -0.54 0.95 -23.41
N ASP A 65 0.47 1.45 -24.10
CA ASP A 65 0.73 2.87 -24.20
C ASP A 65 -0.34 3.58 -25.04
N LYS A 66 -0.27 4.92 -25.08
CA LYS A 66 -1.19 5.78 -25.84
C LYS A 66 -1.08 5.61 -27.37
N ASN A 67 -0.06 4.89 -27.86
CA ASN A 67 0.11 4.54 -29.28
C ASN A 67 -0.40 3.12 -29.59
N GLY A 68 -0.87 2.38 -28.58
CA GLY A 68 -1.36 1.00 -28.70
C GLY A 68 -0.26 -0.06 -28.63
N GLN A 69 0.96 0.30 -28.25
CA GLN A 69 2.04 -0.66 -28.04
C GLN A 69 1.93 -1.29 -26.64
N ASP A 70 2.04 -2.61 -26.56
CA ASP A 70 2.07 -3.33 -25.28
C ASP A 70 3.35 -2.96 -24.52
N VAL A 71 3.19 -2.46 -23.29
CA VAL A 71 4.28 -2.06 -22.38
C VAL A 71 4.51 -3.06 -21.25
N GLY A 72 3.72 -4.13 -21.17
CA GLY A 72 3.89 -5.21 -20.21
C GLY A 72 2.58 -5.71 -19.59
N ILE A 73 2.73 -6.73 -18.75
CA ILE A 73 1.61 -7.42 -18.10
C ILE A 73 1.58 -7.08 -16.61
N MET A 74 0.45 -6.58 -16.13
CA MET A 74 0.13 -6.47 -14.71
C MET A 74 -0.45 -7.78 -14.18
N LEU A 75 -0.23 -8.07 -12.90
CA LEU A 75 -0.80 -9.26 -12.24
C LEU A 75 -0.44 -10.57 -12.96
N LYS A 76 0.84 -10.66 -13.38
CA LYS A 76 1.39 -11.78 -14.15
C LYS A 76 1.35 -13.08 -13.34
N ASP A 77 1.48 -14.21 -14.04
CA ASP A 77 1.63 -15.55 -13.47
C ASP A 77 0.41 -15.95 -12.62
N ASN A 78 -0.78 -15.50 -13.06
CA ASN A 78 -2.07 -15.76 -12.42
C ASN A 78 -2.21 -15.22 -11.00
N ILE A 79 -1.47 -14.18 -10.63
CA ILE A 79 -1.65 -13.49 -9.34
C ILE A 79 -2.97 -12.70 -9.39
N PRO A 80 -3.98 -13.02 -8.54
CA PRO A 80 -5.26 -12.32 -8.59
C PRO A 80 -5.17 -10.87 -8.10
N MET A 81 -5.93 -9.97 -8.73
CA MET A 81 -6.15 -8.62 -8.22
C MET A 81 -6.78 -8.69 -6.83
N PRO A 82 -6.17 -8.11 -5.78
CA PRO A 82 -6.77 -8.10 -4.44
C PRO A 82 -7.89 -7.07 -4.33
N ASP A 83 -8.69 -7.23 -3.27
CA ASP A 83 -9.66 -6.22 -2.85
C ASP A 83 -8.94 -5.07 -2.14
N LEU A 84 -8.87 -3.91 -2.79
CA LEU A 84 -8.21 -2.72 -2.25
C LEU A 84 -9.12 -1.87 -1.37
N LYS A 85 -10.39 -2.27 -1.18
CA LYS A 85 -11.37 -1.52 -0.37
C LYS A 85 -11.08 -1.59 1.13
N THR A 86 -10.05 -2.34 1.54
CA THR A 86 -9.49 -2.26 2.90
C THR A 86 -8.83 -0.92 3.17
N ALA A 87 -8.37 -0.22 2.12
CA ALA A 87 -7.93 1.16 2.22
C ALA A 87 -9.16 2.07 2.35
N ASN A 88 -9.09 3.07 3.23
CA ASN A 88 -10.23 3.94 3.47
C ASN A 88 -10.60 4.74 2.20
N LYS A 89 -11.90 4.88 1.99
CA LYS A 89 -12.49 5.68 0.91
C LYS A 89 -11.95 7.12 0.92
N ASN A 90 -11.83 7.73 -0.26
CA ASN A 90 -11.47 9.15 -0.48
C ASN A 90 -10.09 9.56 0.07
N GLY A 91 -9.19 8.61 0.33
CA GLY A 91 -7.94 8.94 1.01
C GLY A 91 -6.87 7.86 0.93
N ALA A 92 -7.26 6.60 1.04
CA ALA A 92 -6.35 5.46 1.13
C ALA A 92 -5.16 5.72 2.07
N PHE A 93 -5.36 6.48 3.16
CA PHE A 93 -4.33 6.87 4.12
C PHE A 93 -4.39 6.02 5.39
N ALA A 94 -5.37 5.12 5.50
CA ALA A 94 -5.53 4.15 6.57
C ALA A 94 -6.15 2.86 6.04
N ASN A 95 -5.76 1.72 6.61
CA ASN A 95 -6.17 0.39 6.15
C ASN A 95 -6.82 -0.42 7.26
N LEU A 96 -7.91 -1.12 6.96
CA LEU A 96 -8.59 -2.01 7.90
C LEU A 96 -7.80 -3.30 8.10
N ILE A 97 -7.42 -3.59 9.36
CA ILE A 97 -6.61 -4.78 9.73
C ILE A 97 -7.28 -5.67 10.77
N ASP A 98 -8.35 -5.17 11.39
CA ASP A 98 -9.29 -5.91 12.24
C ASP A 98 -10.66 -5.23 12.08
N PRO A 99 -11.82 -5.90 12.29
CA PRO A 99 -13.12 -5.26 12.11
C PRO A 99 -13.30 -3.95 12.88
N SER A 100 -12.55 -3.72 13.97
CA SER A 100 -12.58 -2.45 14.73
C SER A 100 -11.24 -1.71 14.80
N PHE A 101 -10.22 -2.11 14.03
CA PHE A 101 -8.93 -1.42 14.01
C PHE A 101 -8.41 -1.16 12.60
N ILE A 102 -7.87 0.04 12.43
CA ILE A 102 -7.14 0.43 11.22
C ILE A 102 -5.66 0.60 11.55
N THR A 103 -4.83 0.64 10.51
CA THR A 103 -3.42 1.03 10.58
C THR A 103 -3.15 2.25 9.71
N SER A 104 -2.26 3.13 10.17
CA SER A 104 -1.75 4.29 9.45
C SER A 104 -0.50 4.82 10.17
N VAL A 105 0.06 5.94 9.73
CA VAL A 105 1.22 6.59 10.33
C VAL A 105 0.81 7.60 11.40
N ARG A 106 1.60 7.68 12.49
CA ARG A 106 1.29 8.51 13.66
C ARG A 106 1.18 9.99 13.32
N HIS A 107 1.97 10.48 12.37
CA HIS A 107 1.96 11.90 12.00
C HIS A 107 0.66 12.34 11.28
N ASN A 108 -0.21 11.42 10.88
CA ASN A 108 -1.55 11.74 10.36
C ASN A 108 -2.51 12.12 11.51
N VAL A 109 -2.26 13.27 12.14
CA VAL A 109 -2.98 13.73 13.34
C VAL A 109 -4.34 14.38 13.05
N GLY A 110 -4.65 14.67 11.77
CA GLY A 110 -5.82 15.46 11.38
C GLY A 110 -7.13 14.69 11.26
N TYR A 111 -7.10 13.42 10.86
CA TYR A 111 -8.33 12.65 10.61
C TYR A 111 -8.93 12.07 11.89
N SER A 112 -10.25 12.16 12.06
CA SER A 112 -10.98 11.61 13.21
C SER A 112 -12.00 10.54 12.81
N GLN A 113 -12.14 10.29 11.52
CA GLN A 113 -13.05 9.29 10.97
C GLN A 113 -12.48 8.70 9.67
N VAL A 114 -12.96 7.51 9.31
CA VAL A 114 -12.71 6.83 8.03
C VAL A 114 -14.03 6.29 7.47
N LEU A 115 -14.09 6.10 6.15
CA LEU A 115 -15.20 5.49 5.44
C LEU A 115 -14.65 4.29 4.65
N PHE A 116 -15.48 3.27 4.41
CA PHE A 116 -15.14 2.09 3.61
C PHE A 116 -16.21 1.84 2.55
N GLY A 117 -15.92 0.97 1.58
CA GLY A 117 -16.82 0.63 0.48
C GLY A 117 -16.41 1.28 -0.85
N GLY A 118 -17.38 1.49 -1.75
CA GLY A 118 -17.14 2.06 -3.08
C GLY A 118 -16.85 3.57 -3.06
N GLU A 119 -16.12 4.05 -4.07
CA GLU A 119 -15.81 5.48 -4.30
C GLU A 119 -17.00 6.30 -4.87
N ASP A 120 -18.23 5.82 -4.72
CA ASP A 120 -19.42 6.46 -5.26
C ASP A 120 -20.04 7.49 -4.29
N THR A 121 -20.95 8.29 -4.83
CA THR A 121 -21.81 9.22 -4.07
C THR A 121 -23.28 8.83 -4.17
N ASN A 122 -23.58 7.56 -4.48
CA ASN A 122 -24.95 7.09 -4.62
C ASN A 122 -25.62 7.11 -3.23
N PRO A 123 -26.78 7.77 -3.05
CA PRO A 123 -27.50 7.76 -1.78
C PRO A 123 -27.83 6.34 -1.28
N ASP A 124 -28.03 5.38 -2.18
CA ASP A 124 -28.34 3.99 -1.84
C ASP A 124 -27.16 3.25 -1.20
N SER A 125 -25.94 3.77 -1.32
CA SER A 125 -24.74 3.16 -0.73
C SER A 125 -24.67 3.36 0.79
N HIS A 126 -25.43 4.31 1.35
CA HIS A 126 -25.50 4.57 2.79
C HIS A 126 -24.12 4.60 3.50
N HIS A 127 -23.16 5.31 2.92
CA HIS A 127 -21.79 5.40 3.44
C HIS A 127 -21.76 5.74 4.94
N PHE A 128 -21.07 4.92 5.73
CA PHE A 128 -21.00 5.07 7.19
C PHE A 128 -19.67 5.67 7.67
N SER A 129 -19.75 6.69 8.52
CA SER A 129 -18.56 7.32 9.12
C SER A 129 -18.08 6.55 10.36
N TYR A 130 -16.96 5.84 10.25
CA TYR A 130 -16.31 5.17 11.38
C TYR A 130 -15.41 6.14 12.14
N LEU A 131 -15.88 6.62 13.29
CA LEU A 131 -15.14 7.51 14.18
C LEU A 131 -14.03 6.78 14.94
N LEU A 132 -12.89 7.47 15.13
CA LEU A 132 -11.80 7.03 16.00
C LEU A 132 -12.15 7.29 17.46
N VAL A 133 -12.00 6.27 18.32
CA VAL A 133 -12.14 6.42 19.78
C VAL A 133 -10.78 6.50 20.49
N ASN A 134 -9.74 5.96 19.87
CA ASN A 134 -8.37 6.05 20.33
C ASN A 134 -7.44 5.86 19.12
N ARG A 135 -6.38 6.66 19.00
CA ARG A 135 -5.38 6.49 17.92
C ARG A 135 -4.46 5.30 18.15
N ASN A 136 -4.24 4.90 19.41
CA ASN A 136 -3.22 3.92 19.79
C ASN A 136 -1.89 4.18 19.07
N ASN A 137 -1.35 5.38 19.26
CA ASN A 137 -0.03 5.74 18.73
C ASN A 137 1.03 4.80 19.32
N PHE A 138 2.01 4.39 18.51
CA PHE A 138 3.14 3.63 19.01
C PHE A 138 3.87 4.44 20.10
N PRO A 139 4.13 3.84 21.28
CA PRO A 139 4.71 4.55 22.41
C PRO A 139 6.19 4.88 22.18
N ASP A 140 6.74 5.78 22.99
CA ASP A 140 8.17 6.10 22.94
C ASP A 140 9.04 4.96 23.51
N GLU A 141 8.46 4.06 24.30
CA GLU A 141 9.08 2.85 24.84
C GLU A 141 8.17 1.63 24.64
N TRP A 142 8.72 0.55 24.10
CA TRP A 142 8.02 -0.72 23.92
C TRP A 142 8.96 -1.90 24.20
N ASP A 143 8.48 -2.86 24.98
CA ASP A 143 9.23 -4.07 25.40
C ASP A 143 10.65 -3.78 25.97
N GLY A 144 10.78 -2.70 26.76
CA GLY A 144 12.04 -2.29 27.37
C GLY A 144 13.03 -1.62 26.41
N VAL A 145 12.61 -1.29 25.19
CA VAL A 145 13.38 -0.54 24.19
C VAL A 145 12.82 0.87 24.06
N THR A 146 13.69 1.88 24.17
CA THR A 146 13.35 3.28 23.89
C THR A 146 13.61 3.61 22.43
N TYR A 147 12.61 4.18 21.74
CA TYR A 147 12.69 4.54 20.32
C TYR A 147 12.97 6.05 20.18
N SER A 148 14.24 6.38 20.00
CA SER A 148 14.69 7.77 19.85
C SER A 148 14.42 8.35 18.46
N ASN A 149 14.39 7.52 17.43
CA ASN A 149 14.14 7.93 16.05
C ASN A 149 12.62 8.14 15.84
N PRO A 150 12.14 9.33 15.45
CA PRO A 150 10.73 9.58 15.21
C PRO A 150 10.08 8.65 14.19
N GLN A 151 10.82 8.23 13.17
CA GLN A 151 10.37 7.35 12.10
C GLN A 151 10.02 5.95 12.62
N ASP A 152 10.79 5.42 13.57
CA ASP A 152 10.58 4.08 14.14
C ASP A 152 9.30 4.00 14.98
N LYS A 153 8.76 5.15 15.38
CA LYS A 153 7.50 5.29 16.13
C LYS A 153 6.40 6.01 15.34
N ASP A 154 6.60 6.21 14.04
CA ASP A 154 5.65 6.89 13.17
C ASP A 154 4.55 5.95 12.69
N TYR A 155 3.88 5.31 13.63
CA TYR A 155 2.86 4.30 13.35
C TYR A 155 1.77 4.34 14.43
N HIS A 156 0.54 4.03 14.04
CA HIS A 156 -0.56 3.88 14.99
C HIS A 156 -1.58 2.82 14.56
N ILE A 157 -2.34 2.30 15.53
CA ILE A 157 -3.42 1.31 15.28
C ILE A 157 -4.76 1.84 15.82
N PRO A 158 -5.39 2.85 15.17
CA PRO A 158 -6.59 3.44 15.71
C PRO A 158 -7.75 2.46 15.89
N ARG A 159 -8.43 2.58 17.03
CA ARG A 159 -9.67 1.86 17.34
C ARG A 159 -10.87 2.65 16.81
N LEU A 160 -11.74 1.96 16.09
CA LEU A 160 -13.01 2.48 15.60
C LEU A 160 -14.13 2.32 16.64
N HIS A 161 -15.11 3.22 16.61
CA HIS A 161 -16.28 3.19 17.52
C HIS A 161 -17.29 2.08 17.18
N LYS A 162 -17.19 1.49 15.98
CA LYS A 162 -18.05 0.42 15.45
C LYS A 162 -17.21 -0.55 14.62
N MET A 163 -17.72 -1.78 14.48
CA MET A 163 -17.16 -2.77 13.57
C MET A 163 -17.52 -2.40 12.12
N VAL A 164 -16.54 -2.45 11.24
CA VAL A 164 -16.69 -2.26 9.80
C VAL A 164 -17.43 -3.46 9.20
N THR A 165 -18.32 -3.20 8.24
CA THR A 165 -19.20 -4.22 7.65
C THR A 165 -19.15 -4.27 6.12
N GLU A 166 -18.62 -3.24 5.47
CA GLU A 166 -18.54 -3.09 4.02
C GLU A 166 -17.43 -3.92 3.39
N VAL A 167 -16.38 -4.24 4.15
CA VAL A 167 -15.17 -4.93 3.68
C VAL A 167 -14.59 -5.80 4.79
N ALA A 168 -14.01 -6.94 4.41
CA ALA A 168 -13.22 -7.76 5.33
C ALA A 168 -11.85 -7.11 5.59
N PRO A 169 -11.29 -7.19 6.81
CA PRO A 169 -9.96 -6.67 7.07
C PRO A 169 -8.87 -7.36 6.23
N ALA A 170 -7.81 -6.61 5.91
CA ALA A 170 -6.62 -7.17 5.26
C ALA A 170 -5.89 -8.13 6.20
N GLU A 171 -5.41 -9.25 5.66
CA GLU A 171 -4.50 -10.13 6.38
C GLU A 171 -3.12 -9.49 6.51
N LEU A 172 -2.54 -9.53 7.70
CA LEU A 172 -1.19 -9.05 7.94
C LEU A 172 -0.17 -10.10 7.53
N THR A 173 0.98 -9.64 7.04
CA THR A 173 2.12 -10.53 6.75
C THR A 173 2.57 -11.26 8.01
N ASP A 174 2.87 -12.56 7.85
CA ASP A 174 3.38 -13.44 8.89
C ASP A 174 4.92 -13.40 8.98
N VAL A 175 5.55 -12.40 8.34
CA VAL A 175 6.99 -12.13 8.40
C VAL A 175 7.36 -11.63 9.80
N LEU A 176 7.34 -12.56 10.74
CA LEU A 176 7.97 -12.51 12.04
C LEU A 176 9.03 -13.61 12.03
N THR A 177 10.24 -13.37 12.57
CA THR A 177 11.15 -14.50 12.77
C THR A 177 10.67 -15.40 13.91
N PRO A 178 11.10 -16.67 13.96
CA PRO A 178 10.80 -17.62 15.03
C PRO A 178 11.09 -17.16 16.47
N ASN A 179 11.75 -16.01 16.69
CA ASN A 179 12.13 -15.50 18.02
C ASN A 179 11.74 -14.02 18.25
N GLY A 180 10.81 -13.46 17.47
CA GLY A 180 10.37 -12.07 17.64
C GLY A 180 11.34 -10.99 17.15
N LYS A 181 12.38 -11.36 16.38
CA LYS A 181 13.22 -10.40 15.64
C LYS A 181 12.69 -10.22 14.22
N GLU A 182 12.84 -9.06 13.61
CA GLU A 182 12.41 -8.86 12.22
C GLU A 182 13.42 -9.49 11.26
N ASN A 183 12.97 -10.32 10.32
CA ASN A 183 13.77 -10.73 9.14
C ASN A 183 13.06 -10.21 7.90
N THR A 184 13.13 -8.90 7.72
CA THR A 184 12.51 -8.22 6.57
C THR A 184 13.17 -8.59 5.26
N LYS A 185 14.37 -9.20 5.26
CA LYS A 185 14.99 -9.74 4.04
C LYS A 185 14.10 -10.74 3.31
N ILE A 186 13.25 -11.50 4.00
CA ILE A 186 12.33 -12.40 3.30
C ILE A 186 11.36 -11.65 2.36
N LEU A 187 11.13 -10.34 2.58
CA LEU A 187 10.31 -9.50 1.71
C LEU A 187 10.95 -9.29 0.32
N THR A 188 12.23 -9.58 0.12
CA THR A 188 12.86 -9.55 -1.20
C THR A 188 12.84 -10.90 -1.93
N ASP A 189 12.33 -11.96 -1.27
CA ASP A 189 12.18 -13.28 -1.89
C ASP A 189 10.98 -13.29 -2.85
N LEU A 190 11.27 -13.15 -4.14
CA LEU A 190 10.25 -13.15 -5.21
C LEU A 190 9.51 -14.48 -5.34
N THR A 191 10.01 -15.57 -4.76
CA THR A 191 9.27 -16.85 -4.75
C THR A 191 8.12 -16.83 -3.75
N ARG A 192 8.25 -16.02 -2.68
CA ARG A 192 7.22 -15.84 -1.64
C ARG A 192 6.42 -14.55 -1.82
N PHE A 193 7.08 -13.46 -2.21
CA PHE A 193 6.49 -12.14 -2.45
C PHE A 193 6.74 -11.71 -3.90
N PRO A 194 6.03 -12.29 -4.87
CA PRO A 194 6.24 -12.02 -6.29
C PRO A 194 5.72 -10.65 -6.74
N LEU A 195 4.92 -9.97 -5.92
CA LEU A 195 4.23 -8.75 -6.28
C LEU A 195 4.10 -7.82 -5.07
N TYR A 196 4.40 -6.55 -5.26
CA TYR A 196 4.07 -5.47 -4.33
C TYR A 196 3.25 -4.42 -5.04
N ILE A 197 2.05 -4.19 -4.53
CA ILE A 197 1.13 -3.17 -5.02
C ILE A 197 0.80 -2.21 -3.90
N ARG A 198 0.25 -1.07 -4.30
CA ARG A 198 -0.13 -0.02 -3.37
C ARG A 198 -1.21 0.89 -3.94
N VAL A 199 -1.91 1.61 -3.07
CA VAL A 199 -3.00 2.53 -3.40
C VAL A 199 -2.93 3.77 -2.52
N GLY A 200 -3.02 4.96 -3.12
CA GLY A 200 -2.91 6.22 -2.39
C GLY A 200 -3.61 7.37 -3.07
N SER A 201 -3.69 8.50 -2.38
CA SER A 201 -4.37 9.70 -2.87
C SER A 201 -3.57 10.99 -2.64
N GLY A 202 -2.25 10.91 -2.47
CA GLY A 202 -1.42 12.11 -2.35
C GLY A 202 -1.41 13.01 -3.59
N LYS A 203 -0.45 13.93 -3.66
CA LYS A 203 -0.38 14.91 -4.75
C LYS A 203 -0.18 14.21 -6.10
N GLN A 204 -1.15 14.35 -6.98
CA GLN A 204 -1.24 13.62 -8.24
C GLN A 204 -0.38 14.28 -9.33
N GLU A 205 0.51 13.51 -9.93
CA GLU A 205 1.56 13.93 -10.85
C GLU A 205 1.78 12.88 -11.96
N VAL A 206 2.14 13.34 -13.15
CA VAL A 206 2.52 12.49 -14.28
C VAL A 206 3.91 12.87 -14.75
N GLN A 207 4.76 11.88 -14.98
CA GLN A 207 6.09 12.04 -15.55
C GLN A 207 6.06 11.70 -17.05
N GLU A 208 6.35 12.68 -17.90
CA GLU A 208 6.22 12.52 -19.35
C GLU A 208 7.36 11.70 -19.99
N SER A 209 8.54 11.67 -19.38
CA SER A 209 9.73 11.01 -19.95
C SER A 209 10.43 10.15 -18.90
N ALA A 210 10.86 8.96 -19.32
CA ALA A 210 11.64 8.05 -18.48
C ALA A 210 13.06 8.60 -18.22
N GLU A 211 13.55 9.48 -19.09
CA GLU A 211 14.89 10.02 -19.13
C GLU A 211 15.00 11.41 -18.48
N ASP A 212 13.88 12.10 -18.27
CA ASP A 212 13.84 13.47 -17.74
C ASP A 212 12.75 13.67 -16.68
N ASN A 213 13.15 13.58 -15.41
CA ASN A 213 12.28 13.85 -14.26
C ASN A 213 11.87 15.32 -14.10
N SER A 214 12.47 16.25 -14.83
CA SER A 214 12.07 17.66 -14.79
C SER A 214 10.73 17.92 -15.46
N LYS A 215 10.29 17.01 -16.34
CA LYS A 215 8.98 17.05 -17.03
C LYS A 215 7.90 16.30 -16.24
N THR A 216 7.65 16.78 -15.03
CA THR A 216 6.54 16.30 -14.19
C THR A 216 5.37 17.29 -14.27
N ILE A 217 4.20 16.82 -14.69
CA ILE A 217 2.95 17.59 -14.71
C ILE A 217 2.17 17.32 -13.43
N SER A 218 1.76 18.37 -12.73
CA SER A 218 0.83 18.27 -11.58
C SER A 218 -0.61 18.20 -12.08
N LEU A 219 -1.36 17.19 -11.66
CA LEU A 219 -2.76 16.98 -12.05
C LEU A 219 -3.74 17.42 -10.95
N SER A 220 -3.44 17.10 -9.70
CA SER A 220 -4.35 17.34 -8.58
C SER A 220 -3.61 17.48 -7.25
N SER A 221 -4.26 18.17 -6.32
CA SER A 221 -3.87 18.15 -4.90
C SER A 221 -4.16 16.78 -4.26
N ALA A 222 -3.58 16.54 -3.07
CA ALA A 222 -3.85 15.34 -2.30
C ALA A 222 -5.33 15.21 -1.88
N TYR A 223 -5.74 13.98 -1.58
CA TYR A 223 -7.05 13.57 -1.05
C TYR A 223 -8.23 13.87 -1.97
N ARG A 224 -8.02 13.79 -3.29
CA ARG A 224 -9.05 14.07 -4.31
C ARG A 224 -9.60 12.82 -4.98
N TYR A 225 -8.74 11.84 -5.24
CA TYR A 225 -9.08 10.53 -5.79
C TYR A 225 -7.92 9.59 -5.52
N VAL A 226 -8.19 8.29 -5.59
CA VAL A 226 -7.17 7.26 -5.43
C VAL A 226 -6.57 6.88 -6.78
N ILE A 227 -5.28 6.55 -6.76
CA ILE A 227 -4.63 5.77 -7.82
C ILE A 227 -3.88 4.60 -7.17
N GLY A 228 -3.65 3.55 -7.94
CA GLY A 228 -2.80 2.45 -7.50
C GLY A 228 -1.94 1.90 -8.61
N GLY A 229 -1.02 1.03 -8.22
CA GLY A 229 -0.09 0.37 -9.12
C GLY A 229 0.91 -0.48 -8.34
N VAL A 230 1.99 -0.89 -9.01
CA VAL A 230 3.09 -1.59 -8.34
C VAL A 230 4.06 -0.61 -7.70
N THR A 231 4.78 -1.08 -6.69
CA THR A 231 5.89 -0.34 -6.10
C THR A 231 7.14 -0.41 -6.98
N HIS A 232 8.14 0.39 -6.63
CA HIS A 232 9.52 0.15 -7.05
C HIS A 232 10.03 -1.20 -6.54
N THR A 233 11.16 -1.65 -7.10
CA THR A 233 11.73 -2.94 -6.71
C THR A 233 12.10 -2.94 -5.22
N MET A 234 11.68 -3.97 -4.48
CA MET A 234 12.04 -4.12 -3.07
C MET A 234 13.51 -4.54 -2.97
N SER A 235 14.27 -3.84 -2.14
CA SER A 235 15.67 -4.16 -1.89
C SER A 235 16.01 -4.05 -0.41
N GLU A 236 17.00 -4.82 0.02
CA GLU A 236 17.54 -4.73 1.38
C GLU A 236 18.22 -3.35 1.56
N ALA A 237 17.77 -2.58 2.56
CA ALA A 237 18.44 -1.36 3.00
C ALA A 237 19.45 -1.67 4.10
N ASN A 238 19.10 -2.57 5.02
CA ASN A 238 19.97 -3.11 6.06
C ASN A 238 19.39 -4.46 6.56
N ALA A 239 20.03 -5.06 7.57
CA ALA A 239 19.65 -6.38 8.09
C ALA A 239 18.19 -6.49 8.57
N THR A 240 17.54 -5.37 8.90
CA THR A 240 16.16 -5.35 9.41
C THR A 240 15.23 -4.46 8.60
N ASN A 241 15.68 -3.83 7.51
CA ASN A 241 14.84 -2.95 6.69
C ASN A 241 14.95 -3.28 5.20
N VAL A 242 13.80 -3.25 4.53
CA VAL A 242 13.70 -3.25 3.07
C VAL A 242 13.13 -1.91 2.60
N VAL A 243 13.47 -1.52 1.38
CA VAL A 243 12.96 -0.29 0.76
C VAL A 243 12.55 -0.58 -0.67
N ALA A 244 11.44 0.01 -1.10
CA ALA A 244 11.12 0.09 -2.52
C ALA A 244 11.98 1.21 -3.12
N ASN A 245 12.98 0.85 -3.93
CA ASN A 245 13.78 1.86 -4.61
C ASN A 245 14.29 1.40 -5.99
N GLY A 246 14.16 2.30 -6.97
CA GLY A 246 14.62 2.06 -8.33
C GLY A 246 13.96 0.86 -9.02
N THR A 247 14.51 0.53 -10.18
CA THR A 247 14.09 -0.63 -10.97
C THR A 247 15.28 -1.52 -11.23
N ILE A 248 15.11 -2.82 -11.04
CA ILE A 248 16.05 -3.82 -11.54
C ILE A 248 15.61 -4.19 -12.95
N THR A 249 16.49 -4.03 -13.94
CA THR A 249 16.19 -4.45 -15.31
C THR A 249 16.17 -6.00 -15.40
N PRO A 250 15.57 -6.59 -16.45
CA PRO A 250 15.60 -8.04 -16.66
C PRO A 250 17.02 -8.65 -16.64
N GLU A 251 18.05 -7.86 -16.96
CA GLU A 251 19.47 -8.25 -16.93
C GLU A 251 20.11 -8.11 -15.53
N GLY A 252 19.33 -7.80 -14.50
CA GLY A 252 19.80 -7.68 -13.12
C GLY A 252 20.51 -6.36 -12.78
N LYS A 253 20.51 -5.38 -13.70
CA LYS A 253 21.12 -4.07 -13.44
C LYS A 253 20.17 -3.23 -12.59
N ARG A 254 20.64 -2.81 -11.41
CA ARG A 254 19.91 -1.87 -10.55
C ARG A 254 20.05 -0.46 -11.14
N ILE A 255 18.92 0.16 -11.45
CA ILE A 255 18.82 1.58 -11.82
C ILE A 255 18.36 2.33 -10.57
N THR A 256 19.32 2.86 -9.82
CA THR A 256 19.10 3.76 -8.67
C THR A 256 19.24 5.23 -9.05
N ASP A 257 19.75 5.49 -10.25
CA ASP A 257 20.28 6.79 -10.60
C ASP A 257 19.20 7.58 -11.32
N LYS A 258 18.94 8.78 -10.78
CA LYS A 258 18.00 9.75 -11.32
C LYS A 258 18.12 9.81 -12.85
N PRO A 259 17.00 9.77 -13.58
CA PRO A 259 15.60 9.77 -13.10
C PRO A 259 15.12 8.47 -12.42
N ILE A 260 14.33 8.61 -11.33
CA ILE A 260 13.50 7.51 -10.80
C ILE A 260 12.60 7.04 -11.94
N THR A 261 12.77 5.79 -12.40
CA THR A 261 12.00 5.27 -13.54
C THR A 261 10.63 4.78 -13.09
N LEU A 262 9.58 5.42 -13.62
CA LEU A 262 8.19 5.00 -13.45
C LEU A 262 7.71 4.07 -14.56
N PHE A 263 8.60 3.72 -15.49
CA PHE A 263 8.28 3.05 -16.75
C PHE A 263 8.42 1.52 -16.64
N GLY A 264 8.15 1.01 -15.44
CA GLY A 264 8.16 -0.42 -15.12
C GLY A 264 9.09 -0.77 -13.95
N SER A 265 8.70 -1.81 -13.23
CA SER A 265 9.54 -2.52 -12.26
C SER A 265 9.47 -4.02 -12.53
N ILE A 266 10.21 -4.81 -11.75
CA ILE A 266 10.10 -6.28 -11.81
C ILE A 266 8.68 -6.79 -11.49
N TYR A 267 7.82 -5.95 -10.90
CA TYR A 267 6.45 -6.28 -10.50
C TYR A 267 5.41 -5.95 -11.57
N GLY A 268 5.73 -5.08 -12.54
CA GLY A 268 4.82 -4.71 -13.62
C GLY A 268 5.08 -3.31 -14.21
N PRO A 269 4.36 -2.96 -15.29
CA PRO A 269 4.56 -1.72 -16.04
C PRO A 269 4.00 -0.45 -15.37
N MET A 270 3.16 -0.59 -14.34
CA MET A 270 2.43 0.52 -13.70
C MET A 270 3.04 0.90 -12.35
N VAL A 271 4.27 1.41 -12.36
CA VAL A 271 4.93 1.89 -11.14
C VAL A 271 4.25 3.16 -10.64
N SER A 272 4.02 3.23 -9.33
CA SER A 272 3.35 4.34 -8.66
C SER A 272 4.23 4.88 -7.55
N TYR A 273 4.68 6.14 -7.63
CA TYR A 273 5.65 6.77 -6.72
C TYR A 273 5.06 7.84 -5.82
N GLY A 274 5.49 7.83 -4.56
CA GLY A 274 4.91 8.54 -3.40
C GLY A 274 5.07 10.02 -3.38
N ARG A 275 3.97 10.74 -3.17
CA ARG A 275 4.01 12.19 -2.98
C ARG A 275 3.40 12.59 -1.63
N SER A 276 3.51 13.88 -1.32
CA SER A 276 2.89 14.43 -0.13
C SER A 276 1.39 14.13 -0.13
N GLY A 277 0.91 13.52 0.95
CA GLY A 277 -0.46 13.03 1.09
C GLY A 277 -0.62 11.52 0.97
N ASP A 278 0.40 10.78 0.51
CA ASP A 278 0.39 9.31 0.54
C ASP A 278 0.81 8.72 1.89
N SER A 279 1.28 9.54 2.83
CA SER A 279 1.60 9.11 4.18
C SER A 279 0.48 8.25 4.81
N GLY A 280 0.81 7.03 5.25
CA GLY A 280 -0.15 6.09 5.86
C GLY A 280 -0.90 5.17 4.88
N SER A 281 -0.70 5.37 3.58
CA SER A 281 -1.23 4.48 2.55
C SER A 281 -0.55 3.10 2.54
N ALA A 282 -1.27 2.10 2.05
CA ALA A 282 -0.74 0.75 1.80
C ALA A 282 -0.26 0.65 0.36
#